data_AF-A0A1G0D5Y8-F1
#
_entry.id   AF-A0A1G0D5Y8-F1
#
_cell.length_a   1.000
_cell.length_b   1.000
_cell.length_c   1.000
_cell.angle_alpha   90.00
_cell.angle_beta   90.00
_cell.angle_gamma   90.00
#
_symmetry.space_group_name_H-M   'P 1'
#
loop_
_entity.id
_entity.type
_entity.pdbx_description
1 polymer ?
#
loop_
_entity_poly.entity_id
_entity_poly.type
_entity_poly.pdbx_seq_one_letter_code
_entity_poly.pdbx_strand_id
1 'polypeptide(L)'
;MKIFYLGILAVLWLTGCASHVHQLVREDGVPFIAGELVHDSGEGNRLVLEAPNRRYQARGFAVERQTNLADLRKRYYGVNPKHWDRIFSGLDTDHVTLAVETVARDNDGVEVSCRFVWISGAKPEGVCTDQAGAEFLVRFD
;
A
#
# COMPACT_ATOMS: atom_id res chain seq x y z
N MET A 1 -25.85 -17.06 -49.56
CA MET A 1 -26.49 -17.39 -48.26
C MET A 1 -25.57 -18.40 -47.56
N LYS A 2 -25.00 -18.25 -46.36
CA LYS A 2 -25.17 -17.35 -45.21
C LYS A 2 -23.78 -17.15 -44.59
N ILE A 3 -23.49 -15.93 -44.14
CA ILE A 3 -22.33 -15.59 -43.32
C ILE A 3 -22.62 -16.05 -41.89
N PHE A 4 -21.68 -16.74 -41.24
CA PHE A 4 -21.73 -16.98 -39.79
C PHE A 4 -20.70 -16.10 -39.10
N TYR A 5 -21.21 -15.04 -38.49
CA TYR A 5 -20.55 -14.26 -37.44
C TYR A 5 -20.70 -14.99 -36.09
N LEU A 6 -19.89 -14.55 -35.11
CA LEU A 6 -19.98 -14.73 -33.65
C LEU A 6 -19.20 -15.94 -33.08
N GLY A 7 -18.34 -15.79 -32.07
CA GLY A 7 -18.17 -14.66 -31.15
C GLY A 7 -16.75 -14.59 -30.58
N ILE A 8 -16.20 -13.38 -30.61
CA ILE A 8 -15.06 -12.98 -29.79
C ILE A 8 -15.54 -13.02 -28.34
N LEU A 9 -14.97 -13.91 -27.54
CA LEU A 9 -15.15 -13.94 -26.09
C LEU A 9 -14.29 -12.81 -25.50
N ALA A 10 -14.87 -11.62 -25.38
CA ALA A 10 -14.26 -10.49 -24.70
C ALA A 10 -14.97 -10.21 -23.37
N VAL A 11 -14.15 -9.80 -22.39
CA VAL A 11 -14.47 -9.11 -21.12
C VAL A 11 -14.95 -10.06 -20.01
N LEU A 12 -14.25 -10.21 -18.87
CA LEU A 12 -14.05 -9.19 -17.83
C LEU A 12 -12.76 -9.44 -17.01
N TRP A 13 -11.77 -8.56 -17.14
CA TRP A 13 -10.66 -8.39 -16.17
C TRP A 13 -10.59 -6.93 -15.70
N LEU A 14 -11.74 -6.35 -15.35
CA LEU A 14 -11.79 -4.98 -14.84
C LEU A 14 -12.67 -4.91 -13.59
N THR A 15 -12.26 -5.64 -12.56
CA THR A 15 -12.40 -5.14 -11.19
C THR A 15 -11.02 -4.70 -10.74
N GLY A 16 -10.46 -3.70 -11.44
CA GLY A 16 -9.38 -2.92 -10.86
C GLY A 16 -9.97 -2.21 -9.65
N CYS A 17 -9.77 -2.75 -8.45
CA CYS A 17 -9.97 -1.99 -7.23
C CYS A 17 -9.25 -0.65 -7.43
N ALA A 18 -9.93 0.47 -7.15
CA ALA A 18 -9.33 1.78 -7.35
C ALA A 18 -8.01 1.85 -6.57
N SER A 19 -6.91 2.12 -7.26
CA SER A 19 -5.61 2.27 -6.63
C SER A 19 -5.64 3.46 -5.68
N HIS A 20 -5.11 3.29 -4.47
CA HIS A 20 -4.90 4.38 -3.55
C HIS A 20 -3.57 5.05 -3.88
N VAL A 21 -3.58 6.38 -4.00
CA VAL A 21 -2.40 7.18 -4.32
C VAL A 21 -2.23 8.20 -3.22
N HIS A 22 -1.03 8.24 -2.65
CA HIS A 22 -0.65 9.19 -1.61
C HIS A 22 0.61 9.94 -2.02
N GLN A 23 0.68 11.23 -1.71
CA GLN A 23 1.83 12.09 -1.94
C GLN A 23 2.67 12.20 -0.68
N LEU A 24 3.99 12.30 -0.84
CA LEU A 24 4.91 12.48 0.28
C LEU A 24 4.61 13.82 0.99
N VAL A 25 4.49 13.77 2.31
CA VAL A 25 4.52 14.96 3.15
C VAL A 25 5.99 15.35 3.35
N ARG A 26 6.36 16.54 2.88
CA ARG A 26 7.72 17.06 3.05
C ARG A 26 7.99 17.34 4.53
N GLU A 27 9.05 16.75 5.06
CA GLU A 27 9.54 16.99 6.41
C GLU A 27 10.98 17.53 6.39
N ASP A 28 11.31 18.39 7.35
CA ASP A 28 12.67 18.88 7.51
C ASP A 28 13.58 17.78 8.07
N GLY A 29 14.83 17.74 7.60
CA GLY A 29 15.82 16.75 8.05
C GLY A 29 15.77 15.39 7.35
N VAL A 30 14.82 15.20 6.41
CA VAL A 30 14.69 14.03 5.55
C VAL A 30 15.21 14.38 4.14
N PRO A 31 15.95 13.49 3.45
CA PRO A 31 16.53 13.79 2.13
C PRO A 31 15.50 13.87 1.01
N PHE A 32 14.27 13.40 1.24
CA PHE A 32 13.22 13.32 0.24
C PHE A 32 12.42 14.62 0.17
N ILE A 33 12.36 15.23 -1.03
CA ILE A 33 11.68 16.49 -1.32
C ILE A 33 10.29 16.30 -1.93
N ALA A 34 10.03 15.12 -2.50
CA ALA A 34 8.75 14.70 -3.06
C ALA A 34 8.70 13.17 -3.14
N GLY A 35 7.51 12.62 -3.37
CA GLY A 35 7.33 11.18 -3.50
C GLY A 35 5.88 10.79 -3.65
N GLU A 36 5.66 9.53 -4.00
CA GLU A 36 4.34 8.96 -4.24
C GLU A 36 4.33 7.50 -3.81
N LEU A 37 3.27 7.10 -3.10
CA LEU A 37 2.95 5.71 -2.82
C LEU A 37 1.62 5.35 -3.47
N VAL A 38 1.67 4.41 -4.42
CA VAL A 38 0.51 3.79 -5.05
C VAL A 38 0.36 2.37 -4.52
N HIS A 39 -0.79 2.05 -3.94
CA HIS A 39 -1.08 0.73 -3.40
C HIS A 39 -2.45 0.21 -3.85
N ASP A 40 -2.69 -1.09 -3.64
CA ASP A 40 -3.90 -1.82 -4.05
C ASP A 40 -4.18 -1.86 -5.55
N SER A 41 -3.11 -1.83 -6.36
CA SER A 41 -3.15 -1.95 -7.81
C SER A 41 -2.46 -3.22 -8.34
N GLY A 42 -2.16 -4.19 -7.44
CA GLY A 42 -1.47 -5.42 -7.78
C GLY A 42 -0.07 -5.15 -8.33
N GLU A 43 0.20 -5.60 -9.56
CA GLU A 43 1.46 -5.29 -10.26
C GLU A 43 1.68 -3.78 -10.47
N GLY A 44 0.63 -2.98 -10.40
CA GLY A 44 0.68 -1.52 -10.49
C GLY A 44 1.25 -0.81 -9.26
N ASN A 45 1.44 -1.53 -8.14
CA ASN A 45 1.91 -0.93 -6.89
C ASN A 45 3.26 -0.26 -7.13
N ARG A 46 3.43 0.96 -6.60
CA ARG A 46 4.58 1.81 -6.91
C ARG A 46 4.95 2.67 -5.71
N LEU A 47 6.26 2.78 -5.47
CA LEU A 47 6.85 3.76 -4.58
C LEU A 47 7.81 4.60 -5.40
N VAL A 48 7.70 5.92 -5.27
CA VAL A 48 8.62 6.90 -5.81
C VAL A 48 9.09 7.78 -4.66
N LEU A 49 10.40 7.97 -4.54
CA LEU A 49 10.99 8.95 -3.63
C LEU A 49 11.98 9.83 -4.41
N GLU A 50 11.82 11.13 -4.31
CA GLU A 50 12.69 12.11 -4.97
C GLU A 50 13.56 12.81 -3.92
N ALA A 51 14.88 12.75 -4.12
CA ALA A 51 15.86 13.60 -3.45
C ALA A 51 16.42 14.60 -4.49
N PRO A 52 17.12 15.69 -4.09
CA PRO A 52 17.50 16.77 -5.01
C PRO A 52 18.14 16.36 -6.34
N ASN A 53 18.88 15.25 -6.38
CA ASN A 53 19.51 14.74 -7.59
C ASN A 53 19.28 13.23 -7.82
N ARG A 54 18.33 12.61 -7.12
CA ARG A 54 18.09 11.16 -7.19
C ARG A 54 16.61 10.86 -7.16
N ARG A 55 16.21 9.82 -7.90
CA ARG A 55 14.84 9.31 -7.90
C ARG A 55 14.88 7.82 -7.68
N TYR A 56 14.37 7.39 -6.54
CA TYR A 56 14.25 5.98 -6.18
C TYR A 56 12.88 5.46 -6.59
N GLN A 57 12.82 4.24 -7.13
CA GLN A 57 11.57 3.60 -7.53
C GLN A 57 11.52 2.14 -7.08
N ALA A 58 10.37 1.74 -6.55
CA ALA A 58 10.00 0.33 -6.37
C ALA A 58 8.66 0.06 -7.05
N ARG A 59 8.46 -1.15 -7.58
CA ARG A 59 7.23 -1.57 -8.27
C ARG A 59 6.84 -2.99 -7.93
N GLY A 60 5.54 -3.29 -8.02
CA GLY A 60 5.00 -4.64 -7.90
C GLY A 60 5.16 -5.28 -6.51
N PHE A 61 5.38 -4.48 -5.46
CA PHE A 61 5.44 -4.99 -4.09
C PHE A 61 4.04 -5.38 -3.60
N ALA A 62 4.00 -6.31 -2.64
CA ALA A 62 2.77 -6.71 -1.98
C ALA A 62 2.38 -5.70 -0.89
N VAL A 63 1.07 -5.59 -0.65
CA VAL A 63 0.51 -4.89 0.51
C VAL A 63 -0.02 -5.98 1.44
N GLU A 64 0.65 -6.17 2.56
CA GLU A 64 0.22 -7.12 3.57
C GLU A 64 -0.96 -6.55 4.35
N ARG A 65 -1.88 -7.43 4.76
CA ARG A 65 -3.09 -7.08 5.51
C ARG A 65 -3.21 -8.00 6.70
N GLN A 66 -3.31 -7.42 7.88
CA GLN A 66 -3.37 -8.17 9.13
C GLN A 66 -4.53 -7.67 10.00
N THR A 67 -5.22 -8.61 10.65
CA THR A 67 -6.30 -8.31 11.58
C THR A 67 -6.17 -9.25 12.77
N ASN A 68 -6.00 -8.69 13.97
CA ASN A 68 -5.90 -9.49 15.19
C ASN A 68 -7.30 -9.88 15.68
N LEU A 69 -7.87 -10.92 15.05
CA LEU A 69 -9.21 -11.42 15.38
C LEU A 69 -9.32 -11.91 16.83
N ALA A 70 -8.24 -12.43 17.42
CA ALA A 70 -8.25 -12.90 18.81
C ALA A 70 -8.52 -11.75 19.79
N ASP A 71 -7.85 -10.62 19.63
CA ASP A 71 -8.05 -9.46 20.49
C ASP A 71 -9.32 -8.67 20.16
N LEU A 72 -9.76 -8.67 18.90
CA LEU A 72 -11.06 -8.09 18.53
C LEU A 72 -12.23 -8.92 19.08
N ARG A 73 -12.10 -10.25 19.12
CA ARG A 73 -13.11 -11.14 19.70
C ARG A 73 -13.30 -10.85 21.18
N LYS A 74 -12.21 -10.72 21.95
CA LYS A 74 -12.26 -10.35 23.38
C LYS A 74 -12.98 -9.02 23.60
N ARG A 75 -12.78 -8.05 22.69
CA ARG A 75 -13.35 -6.71 22.80
C ARG A 75 -14.82 -6.64 22.41
N TYR A 76 -15.25 -7.34 21.36
CA TYR A 76 -16.57 -7.10 20.76
C TYR A 76 -17.55 -8.26 20.86
N TYR A 77 -17.10 -9.52 20.96
CA TYR A 77 -17.99 -10.68 20.82
C TYR A 77 -19.17 -10.67 21.81
N GLY A 78 -18.92 -10.34 23.08
CA GLY A 78 -19.95 -10.25 24.12
C GLY A 78 -20.52 -8.86 24.37
N VAL A 79 -19.86 -7.81 23.85
CA VAL A 79 -20.22 -6.40 24.14
C VAL A 79 -21.03 -5.80 22.99
N ASN A 80 -20.63 -6.06 21.75
CA ASN A 80 -21.32 -5.63 20.54
C ASN A 80 -21.26 -6.74 19.47
N PRO A 81 -22.12 -7.77 19.58
CA PRO A 81 -22.09 -8.93 18.68
C PRO A 81 -22.29 -8.57 17.21
N LYS A 82 -23.13 -7.57 16.92
CA LYS A 82 -23.35 -7.10 15.54
C LYS A 82 -22.09 -6.52 14.91
N HIS A 83 -21.33 -5.75 15.68
CA HIS A 83 -20.05 -5.21 15.20
C HIS A 83 -19.05 -6.35 15.02
N TRP A 84 -18.94 -7.27 15.98
CA TRP A 84 -18.11 -8.47 15.83
C TRP A 84 -18.41 -9.25 14.54
N ASP A 85 -19.69 -9.50 14.23
CA ASP A 85 -20.08 -10.24 13.03
C ASP A 85 -19.63 -9.51 11.74
N ARG A 86 -19.65 -8.18 11.73
CA ARG A 86 -19.15 -7.37 10.61
C ARG A 86 -17.63 -7.47 10.44
N ILE A 87 -16.89 -7.44 11.55
CA ILE A 87 -15.42 -7.63 11.55
C ILE A 87 -15.08 -9.03 11.04
N PHE A 88 -15.71 -10.05 11.61
CA PHE A 88 -15.42 -11.45 11.29
C PHE A 88 -15.80 -11.82 9.85
N SER A 89 -16.84 -11.19 9.29
CA SER A 89 -17.22 -11.33 7.88
C SER A 89 -16.38 -10.51 6.91
N GLY A 90 -15.48 -9.65 7.40
CA GLY A 90 -14.66 -8.75 6.58
C GLY A 90 -15.42 -7.55 6.00
N LEU A 91 -16.67 -7.32 6.43
CA LEU A 91 -17.45 -6.13 6.07
C LEU A 91 -16.99 -4.87 6.81
N ASP A 92 -16.30 -5.05 7.93
CA ASP A 92 -15.65 -3.99 8.69
C ASP A 92 -14.14 -4.14 8.56
N THR A 93 -13.52 -3.16 7.90
CA THR A 93 -12.07 -3.15 7.64
C THR A 93 -11.31 -2.15 8.50
N ASP A 94 -11.98 -1.46 9.43
CA ASP A 94 -11.39 -0.39 10.25
C ASP A 94 -10.32 -0.92 11.22
N HIS A 95 -10.24 -2.25 11.36
CA HIS A 95 -9.25 -2.96 12.18
C HIS A 95 -8.18 -3.68 11.36
N VAL A 96 -8.15 -3.48 10.04
CA VAL A 96 -7.09 -4.01 9.18
C VAL A 96 -5.88 -3.10 9.29
N THR A 97 -4.75 -3.66 9.71
CA THR A 97 -3.44 -3.04 9.57
C THR A 97 -2.87 -3.43 8.20
N LEU A 98 -2.45 -2.44 7.43
CA LEU A 98 -1.74 -2.59 6.18
C LEU A 98 -0.24 -2.41 6.41
N ALA A 99 0.58 -3.17 5.70
CA ALA A 99 2.02 -3.01 5.70
C ALA A 99 2.61 -3.17 4.30
N VAL A 100 3.67 -2.42 4.03
CA VAL A 100 4.48 -2.53 2.81
C VAL A 100 5.94 -2.62 3.22
N GLU A 101 6.64 -3.61 2.68
CA GLU A 101 8.10 -3.70 2.70
C GLU A 101 8.61 -3.75 1.26
N THR A 102 9.51 -2.84 0.91
CA THR A 102 10.01 -2.74 -0.46
C THR A 102 11.40 -2.09 -0.53
N VAL A 103 12.11 -2.32 -1.64
CA VAL A 103 13.40 -1.69 -1.91
C VAL A 103 13.27 -0.80 -3.15
N ALA A 104 13.40 0.50 -2.95
CA ALA A 104 13.40 1.47 -4.04
C ALA A 104 14.83 1.70 -4.55
N ARG A 105 15.00 1.69 -5.88
CA ARG A 105 16.30 1.82 -6.52
C ARG A 105 16.33 3.02 -7.47
N ASP A 106 17.45 3.73 -7.54
CA ASP A 106 17.69 4.72 -8.58
C ASP A 106 18.33 4.10 -9.84
N ASN A 107 18.60 4.93 -10.85
CA ASN A 107 19.17 4.48 -12.13
C ASN A 107 20.64 4.00 -12.00
N ASP A 108 21.33 4.39 -10.94
CA ASP A 108 22.71 3.97 -10.65
C ASP A 108 22.73 2.70 -9.77
N GLY A 109 21.56 2.18 -9.39
CA GLY A 109 21.42 1.01 -8.54
C GLY A 109 21.57 1.30 -7.04
N VAL A 110 21.59 2.57 -6.63
CA VAL A 110 21.57 2.94 -5.21
C VAL A 110 20.20 2.64 -4.64
N GLU A 111 20.19 1.98 -3.48
CA GLU A 111 18.97 1.45 -2.87
C GLU A 111 18.58 2.21 -1.61
N VAL A 112 17.27 2.23 -1.37
CA VAL A 112 16.66 2.59 -0.09
C VAL A 112 15.62 1.53 0.25
N SER A 113 15.77 0.86 1.39
CA SER A 113 14.79 -0.09 1.91
C SER A 113 13.72 0.64 2.69
N CYS A 114 12.44 0.43 2.41
CA CYS A 114 11.34 1.14 3.03
C CYS A 114 10.33 0.16 3.65
N ARG A 115 9.86 0.51 4.84
CA ARG A 115 8.80 -0.18 5.54
C ARG A 115 7.75 0.81 6.01
N PHE A 116 6.51 0.61 5.57
CA PHE A 116 5.36 1.44 5.93
C PHE A 116 4.29 0.60 6.62
N VAL A 117 3.65 1.15 7.64
CA VAL A 117 2.56 0.50 8.37
C VAL A 117 1.46 1.52 8.68
N TRP A 118 0.21 1.18 8.40
CA TRP A 118 -0.93 2.04 8.70
C TRP A 118 -2.19 1.22 8.94
N ILE A 119 -3.18 1.80 9.63
CA ILE A 119 -4.51 1.20 9.75
C ILE A 119 -5.34 1.58 8.52
N SER A 120 -6.28 0.73 8.11
CA SER A 120 -7.22 1.04 7.04
C SER A 120 -7.89 2.40 7.25
N GLY A 121 -7.93 3.22 6.20
CA GLY A 121 -8.44 4.59 6.26
C GLY A 121 -7.45 5.63 6.83
N ALA A 122 -6.33 5.21 7.43
CA ALA A 122 -5.23 6.10 7.81
C ALA A 122 -4.25 6.30 6.65
N LYS A 123 -3.39 7.32 6.80
CA LYS A 123 -2.34 7.65 5.82
C LYS A 123 -1.10 6.77 6.06
N PRO A 124 -0.42 6.29 5.01
CA PRO A 124 0.81 5.51 5.16
C PRO A 124 1.93 6.33 5.82
N GLU A 125 2.63 5.71 6.77
CA GLU A 125 3.86 6.25 7.35
C GLU A 125 4.84 5.13 7.72
N GLY A 126 6.12 5.47 7.86
CA GLY A 126 7.14 4.53 8.28
C GLY A 126 8.56 5.02 8.10
N VAL A 127 9.46 4.10 7.81
CA VAL A 127 10.91 4.34 7.78
C VAL A 127 11.48 3.86 6.45
N CYS A 128 12.35 4.68 5.89
CA CYS A 128 13.22 4.32 4.80
C CYS A 128 14.69 4.37 5.25
N THR A 129 15.48 3.36 4.90
CA THR A 129 16.86 3.19 5.32
C THR A 129 17.76 3.12 4.08
N ASP A 130 18.78 3.97 4.03
CA ASP A 130 19.77 3.92 2.95
C ASP A 130 20.80 2.79 3.13
N GLN A 131 21.69 2.64 2.15
CA GLN A 131 22.77 1.63 2.19
C GLN A 131 23.82 1.87 3.30
N ALA A 132 23.90 3.08 3.84
CA ALA A 132 24.76 3.40 4.98
C ALA A 132 24.08 3.08 6.32
N GLY A 133 22.81 2.69 6.30
CA GLY A 133 22.00 2.40 7.50
C GLY A 133 21.37 3.65 8.11
N ALA A 134 21.40 4.80 7.44
CA ALA A 134 20.71 5.99 7.93
C ALA A 134 19.20 5.83 7.73
N GLU A 135 18.45 6.07 8.80
CA GLU A 135 16.99 5.96 8.81
C GLU A 135 16.33 7.33 8.63
N PHE A 136 15.28 7.36 7.81
CA PHE A 136 14.50 8.54 7.52
C PHE A 136 13.03 8.24 7.77
N LEU A 137 12.38 9.08 8.58
CA LEU A 137 10.92 9.04 8.71
C LEU A 137 10.29 9.52 7.40
N VAL A 138 9.29 8.78 6.94
CA VAL A 138 8.61 9.05 5.68
C VAL A 138 7.10 8.93 5.92
N ARG A 139 6.38 9.98 5.55
CA ARG A 139 4.93 10.10 5.71
C ARG A 139 4.26 10.49 4.41
N PHE A 140 3.05 10.00 4.20
CA PHE A 140 2.23 10.34 3.05
C PHE A 140 0.91 11.01 3.47
N ASP A 141 0.27 11.71 2.53
CA ASP A 141 -0.99 12.45 2.73
C ASP A 141 -2.28 11.63 2.53
#